data_AF-A0AAD3M225-F1
#
_entry.id   AF-A0AAD3M225-F1
#
_cell.length_a   1.000
_cell.length_b   1.000
_cell.length_c   1.000
_cell.angle_alpha   90.00
_cell.angle_beta   90.00
_cell.angle_gamma   90.00
#
_symmetry.space_group_name_H-M   'P 1'
#
loop_
_entity.id
_entity.type
_entity.pdbx_description
1 polymer ?
#
loop_
_entity_poly.entity_id
_entity_poly.type
_entity_poly.pdbx_seq_one_letter_code
_entity_poly.pdbx_strand_id
1 'polypeptide(L)'
;MEKELPPYLCKLGVTFQRECFCEGGEDKRIPLLRDVFDAFPNTPVNIDIKVNNDTLIKKVSELVVKYDREHLTVWGNASNQIVKKCYKENPRIPVLFSFPRVLQLLGLFYTGLLPFVPLKEQFLEIPMPSIITK
;
A
#
# COMPACT_ATOMS: atom_id res chain seq x y z
N MET A 1 1.06 27.95 -1.44
CA MET A 1 0.12 27.32 -2.37
C MET A 1 0.80 26.07 -2.91
N GLU A 2 0.29 24.89 -2.58
CA GLU A 2 0.70 23.65 -3.26
C GLU A 2 0.28 23.76 -4.73
N LYS A 3 1.20 23.43 -5.65
CA LYS A 3 0.94 23.50 -7.08
C LYS A 3 0.12 22.26 -7.46
N GLU A 4 -1.07 22.45 -8.01
CA GLU A 4 -1.89 21.31 -8.47
C GLU A 4 -1.14 20.49 -9.53
N LEU A 5 -1.27 19.17 -9.44
CA LEU A 5 -0.70 18.24 -10.41
C LEU A 5 -1.43 18.39 -11.76
N PRO A 6 -0.71 18.22 -12.88
CA PRO A 6 -1.35 18.27 -14.20
C PRO A 6 -2.37 17.12 -14.35
N PRO A 7 -3.43 17.31 -15.16
CA PRO A 7 -4.40 16.26 -15.44
C PRO A 7 -3.79 15.10 -16.23
N TYR A 8 -4.36 13.90 -16.09
CA TYR A 8 -4.00 12.73 -16.87
C TYR A 8 -4.28 12.92 -18.36
N LEU A 9 -3.44 12.30 -19.19
CA LEU A 9 -3.63 12.22 -20.63
C LEU A 9 -4.73 11.19 -20.95
N CYS A 10 -5.86 11.64 -21.49
CA CYS A 10 -7.00 10.77 -21.82
C CYS A 10 -6.76 9.82 -23.00
N LYS A 11 -5.65 9.98 -23.72
CA LYS A 11 -5.30 9.09 -24.82
C LYS A 11 -3.84 8.72 -24.72
N LEU A 12 -3.58 7.47 -24.34
CA LEU A 12 -2.22 6.97 -24.10
C LEU A 12 -1.89 5.87 -25.11
N GLY A 13 -0.79 6.02 -25.83
CA GLY A 13 -0.27 4.96 -26.70
C GLY A 13 0.22 3.77 -25.89
N VAL A 14 -0.23 2.57 -26.24
CA VAL A 14 0.17 1.33 -25.57
C VAL A 14 1.55 0.92 -26.08
N THR A 15 2.56 0.98 -25.22
CA THR A 15 3.97 0.79 -25.62
C THR A 15 4.33 -0.64 -26.02
N PHE A 16 3.51 -1.62 -25.63
CA PHE A 16 3.74 -3.04 -25.89
C PHE A 16 2.81 -3.63 -26.97
N GLN A 17 1.99 -2.81 -27.63
CA GLN A 17 1.11 -3.23 -28.73
C GLN A 17 1.12 -2.15 -29.83
N ARG A 18 1.48 -2.53 -31.05
CA ARG A 18 1.55 -1.58 -32.18
C ARG A 18 0.18 -0.95 -32.43
N GLU A 19 0.20 0.37 -32.67
CA GLU A 19 -0.95 1.18 -33.07
C GLU A 19 -2.17 1.09 -32.13
N CYS A 20 -1.95 0.67 -30.88
CA CYS A 20 -3.00 0.55 -29.88
C CYS A 20 -2.97 1.77 -28.95
N PHE A 21 -4.16 2.33 -28.67
CA PHE A 21 -4.34 3.46 -27.75
C PHE A 21 -5.39 3.11 -26.71
N CYS A 22 -5.10 3.45 -25.45
CA CYS A 22 -6.09 3.45 -24.39
C CYS A 22 -6.76 4.82 -24.33
N GLU A 23 -8.09 4.84 -24.38
CA GLU A 23 -8.90 6.03 -24.16
C GLU A 23 -9.44 6.02 -22.72
N GLY A 24 -9.14 7.08 -21.97
CA GLY A 24 -9.58 7.29 -20.60
C GLY A 24 -10.92 8.01 -20.53
N GLY A 25 -11.56 7.96 -19.36
CA GLY A 25 -12.81 8.66 -19.08
C GLY A 25 -12.63 10.16 -18.82
N GLU A 26 -13.71 10.79 -18.34
CA GLU A 26 -13.72 12.21 -17.99
C GLU A 26 -13.00 12.54 -16.69
N ASP A 27 -12.74 11.54 -15.84
CA ASP A 27 -11.93 11.74 -14.63
C ASP A 27 -10.45 11.80 -15.00
N LYS A 28 -9.88 13.00 -14.87
CA LYS A 28 -8.50 13.31 -15.26
C LYS A 28 -7.64 13.67 -14.06
N ARG A 29 -8.14 13.60 -12.83
CA ARG A 29 -7.38 14.00 -11.64
C ARG A 29 -6.87 12.79 -10.89
N ILE A 30 -5.70 12.96 -10.29
CA ILE A 30 -5.17 11.97 -9.34
C ILE A 30 -6.04 12.08 -8.09
N PRO A 31 -6.74 11.00 -7.68
CA PRO A 31 -7.61 11.06 -6.52
C PRO A 31 -6.77 11.25 -5.25
N LEU A 32 -7.29 12.03 -4.32
CA LEU A 32 -6.72 12.09 -2.98
C LEU A 32 -7.23 10.91 -2.17
N LEU A 33 -6.45 10.50 -1.16
CA LEU A 33 -6.88 9.40 -0.27
C LEU A 33 -8.22 9.69 0.41
N ARG A 34 -8.51 10.95 0.73
CA ARG A 34 -9.81 11.37 1.27
C ARG A 34 -10.96 11.12 0.29
N ASP A 35 -10.74 11.35 -1.00
CA ASP A 35 -11.77 11.19 -2.03
C ASP A 35 -12.10 9.70 -2.20
N VAL A 36 -11.08 8.82 -2.10
CA VAL A 36 -11.27 7.35 -2.06
C VAL A 36 -12.06 6.94 -0.81
N PHE A 37 -11.71 7.51 0.34
CA PHE A 37 -12.36 7.24 1.61
C PHE A 37 -13.83 7.66 1.65
N ASP A 38 -14.16 8.78 1.01
CA ASP A 38 -15.53 9.30 0.86
C ASP A 38 -16.34 8.42 -0.12
N ALA A 39 -15.76 8.05 -1.26
CA ALA A 39 -16.45 7.27 -2.29
C ALA A 39 -16.69 5.80 -1.87
N PHE A 40 -15.81 5.25 -1.04
CA PHE A 40 -15.82 3.84 -0.65
C PHE A 40 -15.79 3.66 0.89
N PRO A 41 -16.85 4.08 1.61
CA PRO A 41 -16.84 4.14 3.08
C PRO A 41 -16.60 2.77 3.75
N ASN A 42 -17.13 1.69 3.15
CA ASN A 42 -17.09 0.34 3.75
C ASN A 42 -16.12 -0.61 3.05
N THR A 43 -15.36 -0.14 2.06
CA THR A 43 -14.45 -0.99 1.29
C THR A 43 -13.09 -1.07 1.98
N PRO A 44 -12.52 -2.26 2.21
CA PRO A 44 -11.15 -2.39 2.70
C PRO A 44 -10.13 -1.77 1.73
N VAL A 45 -9.14 -1.05 2.26
CA VAL A 45 -8.11 -0.35 1.47
C VAL A 45 -6.72 -0.75 1.94
N ASN A 46 -5.86 -1.14 1.00
CA ASN A 46 -4.44 -1.35 1.25
C ASN A 46 -3.63 -0.12 0.77
N ILE A 47 -2.86 0.48 1.68
CA ILE A 47 -2.08 1.69 1.45
C ILE A 47 -0.58 1.38 1.51
N ASP A 48 0.07 1.42 0.34
CA ASP A 48 1.53 1.27 0.27
C ASP A 48 2.25 2.63 0.35
N ILE A 49 3.01 2.83 1.43
CA ILE A 49 3.78 4.04 1.68
C ILE A 49 5.10 3.97 0.91
N LYS A 50 5.12 4.57 -0.28
CA LYS A 50 6.26 4.50 -1.22
C LYS A 50 7.50 5.30 -0.81
N VAL A 51 7.39 6.23 0.15
CA VAL A 51 8.48 7.12 0.54
C VAL A 51 8.67 7.09 2.05
N ASN A 52 9.92 6.96 2.50
CA ASN A 52 10.27 7.04 3.91
C ASN A 52 10.18 8.48 4.42
N ASN A 53 8.97 8.92 4.80
CA ASN A 53 8.69 10.26 5.27
C ASN A 53 7.74 10.21 6.47
N ASP A 54 8.21 10.67 7.63
CA ASP A 54 7.45 10.60 8.89
C ASP A 54 6.20 11.50 8.88
N THR A 55 6.28 12.66 8.23
CA THR A 55 5.12 13.56 8.06
C THR A 55 4.04 12.90 7.22
N LEU A 56 4.41 12.20 6.15
CA LEU A 56 3.46 11.45 5.30
C LEU A 56 2.79 10.34 6.10
N ILE A 57 3.55 9.52 6.82
CA ILE A 57 3.03 8.43 7.66
C ILE A 57 2.04 8.98 8.69
N LYS A 58 2.41 10.05 9.39
CA LYS A 58 1.53 10.71 10.36
C LYS A 58 0.25 11.22 9.71
N LYS A 59 0.34 11.91 8.56
CA LYS A 59 -0.83 12.46 7.85
C LYS A 59 -1.78 11.37 7.35
N VAL A 60 -1.24 10.23 6.90
CA VAL A 60 -2.06 9.07 6.53
C VAL A 60 -2.76 8.49 7.76
N SER A 61 -2.04 8.31 8.88
CA SER A 61 -2.62 7.84 10.15
C SER A 61 -3.76 8.75 10.63
N GLU A 62 -3.52 10.07 10.66
CA GLU A 62 -4.54 11.07 11.02
C GLU A 62 -5.80 10.93 10.15
N LEU A 63 -5.64 10.69 8.86
CA LEU A 63 -6.76 10.53 7.94
C LEU A 63 -7.52 9.21 8.18
N VAL A 64 -6.80 8.09 8.38
CA VAL A 64 -7.45 6.80 8.68
C VAL A 64 -8.27 6.88 9.97
N VAL A 65 -7.71 7.49 11.02
CA VAL A 65 -8.39 7.71 12.31
C VAL A 65 -9.58 8.64 12.15
N LYS A 66 -9.44 9.75 11.41
CA LYS A 66 -10.53 10.71 11.18
C LYS A 66 -11.75 10.05 10.53
N TYR A 67 -11.53 9.04 9.70
CA TYR A 67 -12.57 8.31 9.00
C TYR A 67 -13.02 7.02 9.72
N ASP A 68 -12.55 6.76 10.95
CA ASP A 68 -12.88 5.60 11.78
C ASP A 68 -12.70 4.25 11.05
N ARG A 69 -11.60 4.11 10.32
CA ARG A 69 -11.36 2.99 9.40
C ARG A 69 -10.06 2.24 9.63
N GLU A 70 -9.49 2.29 10.84
CA GLU A 70 -8.34 1.46 11.19
C GLU A 70 -8.60 -0.04 10.94
N HIS A 71 -9.83 -0.51 11.15
CA HIS A 71 -10.22 -1.90 10.96
C HIS A 71 -10.42 -2.33 9.49
N LEU A 72 -10.55 -1.36 8.57
CA LEU A 72 -10.69 -1.58 7.12
C LEU A 72 -9.43 -1.20 6.34
N THR A 73 -8.39 -0.71 7.02
CA THR A 73 -7.18 -0.22 6.37
C THR A 73 -6.02 -1.12 6.70
N VAL A 74 -5.24 -1.48 5.70
CA VAL A 74 -3.92 -2.08 5.87
C VAL A 74 -2.90 -1.08 5.32
N TRP A 75 -1.75 -0.97 5.95
CA TRP A 75 -0.69 -0.11 5.43
C TRP A 75 0.72 -0.66 5.65
N GLY A 76 1.67 -0.18 4.88
CA GLY A 76 3.08 -0.49 5.10
C GLY A 76 3.88 -0.35 3.82
N ASN A 77 4.96 -1.14 3.71
CA ASN A 77 5.82 -1.18 2.54
C ASN A 77 6.72 -2.43 2.55
N ALA A 78 7.34 -2.78 1.42
CA ALA A 78 8.37 -3.82 1.37
C ALA A 78 9.59 -3.51 2.26
N SER A 79 9.87 -2.22 2.53
CA SER A 79 10.93 -1.76 3.43
C SER A 79 10.55 -1.91 4.90
N ASN A 80 11.31 -2.74 5.63
CA ASN A 80 11.14 -2.94 7.07
C ASN A 80 11.28 -1.64 7.88
N GLN A 81 12.06 -0.67 7.40
CA GLN A 81 12.20 0.62 8.09
C GLN A 81 10.88 1.40 8.08
N ILE A 82 10.18 1.41 6.95
CA ILE A 82 8.89 2.10 6.81
C ILE A 82 7.83 1.36 7.63
N VAL A 83 7.77 0.02 7.55
CA VAL A 83 6.83 -0.80 8.34
C VAL A 83 6.98 -0.54 9.85
N LYS A 84 8.21 -0.47 10.36
CA LYS A 84 8.46 -0.13 11.77
C LYS A 84 7.95 1.25 12.15
N LYS A 85 8.09 2.24 11.26
CA LYS A 85 7.58 3.60 11.48
C LYS A 85 6.05 3.62 11.48
N CYS A 86 5.41 2.96 10.51
CA CYS A 86 3.97 2.78 10.47
C CYS A 86 3.44 2.15 11.76
N TYR A 87 4.00 1.01 12.18
CA TYR A 87 3.59 0.33 13.41
C TYR A 87 3.77 1.21 14.67
N LYS A 88 4.85 1.99 14.73
CA LYS A 88 5.09 2.93 15.83
C LYS A 88 4.08 4.07 15.84
N GLU A 89 3.70 4.59 14.68
CA GLU A 89 2.75 5.70 14.55
C GLU A 89 1.33 5.27 14.95
N ASN A 90 0.86 4.13 14.44
CA ASN A 90 -0.46 3.62 14.77
C ASN A 90 -0.50 2.09 14.75
N PRO A 91 -0.38 1.44 15.92
CA PRO A 91 -0.39 -0.03 16.01
C PRO A 91 -1.80 -0.63 15.82
N ARG A 92 -2.86 0.19 15.73
CA ARG A 92 -4.23 -0.30 15.47
C ARG A 92 -4.47 -0.61 14.00
N ILE A 93 -3.67 -0.03 13.10
CA ILE A 93 -3.75 -0.30 11.66
C ILE A 93 -2.83 -1.50 11.35
N PRO A 94 -3.37 -2.61 10.82
CA PRO A 94 -2.58 -3.76 10.42
C PRO A 94 -1.45 -3.42 9.46
N VAL A 95 -0.28 -4.04 9.67
CA VAL A 95 0.89 -3.88 8.81
C VAL A 95 1.18 -5.09 7.95
N LEU A 96 1.70 -4.83 6.76
CA LEU A 96 2.13 -5.84 5.80
C LEU A 96 3.56 -6.35 6.06
N PHE A 97 3.83 -7.59 5.65
CA PHE A 97 5.17 -8.18 5.76
C PHE A 97 6.17 -7.45 4.87
N SER A 98 7.22 -6.90 5.50
CA SER A 98 8.40 -6.44 4.76
C SER A 98 9.23 -7.62 4.25
N PHE A 99 10.03 -7.41 3.20
CA PHE A 99 10.81 -8.48 2.58
C PHE A 99 11.70 -9.28 3.55
N PRO A 100 12.46 -8.64 4.48
CA PRO A 100 13.25 -9.38 5.47
C PRO A 100 12.38 -10.23 6.41
N ARG A 101 11.15 -9.78 6.69
CA ARG A 101 10.21 -10.48 7.58
C ARG A 101 9.58 -11.69 6.88
N VAL A 102 9.41 -11.64 5.56
CA VAL A 102 9.06 -12.82 4.76
C VAL A 102 10.15 -13.88 4.83
N LEU A 103 11.42 -13.50 4.64
CA LEU A 103 12.53 -14.45 4.76
C LEU A 103 12.61 -15.08 6.16
N GLN A 104 12.39 -14.27 7.20
CA GLN A 104 12.32 -14.76 8.57
C GLN A 104 11.15 -15.72 8.78
N LEU A 105 9.96 -15.41 8.26
CA LEU A 105 8.79 -16.28 8.33
C LEU A 105 9.09 -17.65 7.71
N LEU A 106 9.70 -17.67 6.52
CA LEU A 106 10.11 -18.92 5.86
C LEU A 106 11.15 -19.68 6.68
N GLY A 107 12.17 -19.00 7.22
CA GLY A 107 13.16 -19.63 8.09
C GLY A 107 12.54 -20.28 9.33
N LEU A 108 11.61 -19.58 9.99
CA LEU A 108 10.88 -20.10 11.16
C LEU A 108 9.99 -21.30 10.81
N PHE A 109 9.36 -21.27 9.63
CA PHE A 109 8.56 -22.37 9.12
C PHE A 109 9.41 -23.63 8.91
N TYR A 110 10.52 -23.52 8.16
CA TYR A 110 11.38 -24.67 7.85
C TYR A 110 12.13 -25.23 9.06
N THR A 111 12.38 -24.42 10.07
CA THR A 111 13.02 -24.87 11.32
C THR A 111 12.04 -25.40 12.36
N GLY A 112 10.72 -25.25 12.13
CA GLY A 112 9.68 -25.62 13.10
C GLY A 112 9.56 -24.66 14.29
N LEU A 113 10.25 -23.50 14.25
CA LEU A 113 10.25 -22.51 15.34
C LEU A 113 9.08 -21.51 15.28
N LEU A 114 8.31 -21.53 14.19
CA LEU A 114 7.20 -20.60 13.95
C LEU A 114 6.20 -20.47 15.12
N PRO A 115 5.77 -21.55 15.80
CA PRO A 115 4.82 -21.45 16.92
C PRO A 115 5.37 -20.66 18.13
N PHE A 116 6.69 -20.49 18.22
CA PHE A 116 7.35 -19.87 19.38
C PHE A 116 7.69 -18.39 19.15
N VAL A 117 7.45 -17.85 17.95
CA VAL A 117 7.80 -16.47 17.61
C VAL A 117 6.56 -15.67 17.24
N PRO A 118 6.19 -14.62 18.01
CA PRO A 118 5.02 -13.82 17.68
C PRO A 118 5.25 -12.99 16.41
N LEU A 119 4.28 -13.06 15.50
CA LEU A 119 4.25 -12.25 14.28
C LEU A 119 3.40 -11.01 14.53
N LYS A 120 3.93 -9.84 14.17
CA LYS A 120 3.21 -8.56 14.30
C LYS A 120 2.46 -8.22 13.02
N GLU A 121 2.98 -8.70 11.91
CA GLU A 121 2.46 -8.49 10.58
C GLU A 121 1.24 -9.40 10.35
N GLN A 122 0.18 -8.84 9.78
CA GLN A 122 -1.10 -9.52 9.59
C GLN A 122 -1.37 -9.86 8.12
N PHE A 123 -0.70 -9.18 7.19
CA PHE A 123 -0.94 -9.31 5.75
C PHE A 123 0.34 -9.66 5.00
N LEU A 124 0.36 -10.86 4.41
CA LEU A 124 1.46 -11.33 3.57
C LEU A 124 1.14 -11.07 2.10
N GLU A 125 1.94 -10.23 1.45
CA GLU A 125 1.85 -9.99 0.01
C GLU A 125 2.91 -10.84 -0.72
N ILE A 126 2.45 -11.78 -1.53
CA ILE A 126 3.33 -12.67 -2.30
C ILE A 126 3.44 -12.11 -3.73
N PRO A 127 4.65 -11.79 -4.22
CA PRO A 127 4.83 -11.36 -5.60
C PRO A 127 4.31 -12.43 -6.57
N MET A 128 3.51 -12.03 -7.56
CA MET A 128 2.96 -12.95 -8.55
C MET A 128 4.02 -13.30 -9.60
N PRO A 129 4.56 -14.55 -9.64
CA PRO A 129 5.73 -14.86 -10.47
C PRO A 129 5.45 -14.77 -11.98
N SER A 130 4.21 -15.06 -12.39
CA SER A 130 3.77 -15.05 -13.79
C SER A 130 3.88 -13.69 -14.48
N ILE A 131 4.03 -12.60 -13.72
CA ILE A 131 4.23 -11.24 -14.25
C ILE A 131 5.73 -10.97 -14.52
N ILE A 132 6.63 -11.66 -13.83
CA ILE A 132 8.08 -11.42 -13.87
C ILE A 132 8.75 -12.28 -14.94
N THR A 133 8.32 -13.54 -15.07
CA THR A 133 8.68 -14.41 -16.19
C THR A 133 7.80 -14.10 -17.38
N LYS A 134 8.29 -13.25 -18.29
CA LYS A 134 7.77 -13.08 -19.63
C LYS A 134 8.80 -13.56 -20.64
#